data_AF-A0A8T6QR62-F1
#
_entry.id   AF-A0A8T6QR62-F1
#
_cell.length_a   1.000
_cell.length_b   1.000
_cell.length_c   1.000
_cell.angle_alpha   90.00
_cell.angle_beta   90.00
_cell.angle_gamma   90.00
#
_symmetry.space_group_name_H-M   'P 1'
#
loop_
_entity.id
_entity.type
_entity.pdbx_description
1 polymer ?
#
loop_
_entity_poly.entity_id
_entity_poly.type
_entity_poly.pdbx_seq_one_letter_code
_entity_poly.pdbx_strand_id
1 'polypeptide(L)'
;MNLSIADLTALIMVVFTFVTTVANILLWISTRRTVTILLDQVRHQIASGYSQAQHSVIDAHRDLFFGILNNPTLREAFTQANGLDLKDWELQKVSEFLVNQVLIGFLNFKNGIISGVHFDGFTRDARDVFAYPSIRSHWKKMRSVHSEDFRHFVETKLLFEEP
;
A
#
# COMPACT_ATOMS: atom_id res chain seq x y z
N MET A 1 -3.00 73.49 -6.90
CA MET A 1 -3.70 72.45 -7.67
C MET A 1 -4.66 71.78 -6.70
N ASN A 2 -5.93 72.19 -6.68
CA ASN A 2 -6.92 71.68 -5.72
C ASN A 2 -7.53 70.40 -6.30
N LEU A 3 -7.25 69.26 -5.69
CA LEU A 3 -7.96 68.02 -5.98
C LEU A 3 -9.43 68.19 -5.60
N SER A 4 -10.35 67.90 -6.51
CA SER A 4 -11.77 67.88 -6.18
C SER A 4 -12.09 66.66 -5.31
N ILE A 5 -13.20 66.72 -4.56
CA ILE A 5 -13.68 65.58 -3.77
C ILE A 5 -13.88 64.33 -4.67
N ALA A 6 -14.26 64.54 -5.94
CA ALA A 6 -14.42 63.46 -6.91
C ALA A 6 -13.08 62.77 -7.25
N ASP A 7 -12.00 63.54 -7.42
CA ASP A 7 -10.66 63.00 -7.71
C ASP A 7 -10.11 62.20 -6.52
N LEU A 8 -10.34 62.70 -5.29
CA LEU A 8 -9.96 62.00 -4.07
C LEU A 8 -10.72 60.68 -3.92
N THR A 9 -12.03 60.69 -4.19
CA THR A 9 -12.87 59.49 -4.12
C THR A 9 -12.49 58.46 -5.17
N ALA A 10 -12.18 58.90 -6.40
CA ALA A 10 -11.70 58.02 -7.47
C ALA A 10 -10.36 57.37 -7.11
N LEU A 11 -9.41 58.14 -6.56
CA LEU A 11 -8.11 57.61 -6.12
C LEU A 11 -8.28 56.54 -5.03
N ILE A 12 -9.15 56.79 -4.04
CA ILE A 12 -9.47 55.83 -2.98
C ILE A 12 -10.06 54.55 -3.57
N MET A 13 -11.02 54.66 -4.50
CA MET A 13 -11.59 53.48 -5.16
C MET A 13 -10.54 52.69 -5.92
N VAL A 14 -9.63 53.33 -6.66
CA VAL A 14 -8.55 52.64 -7.38
C VAL A 14 -7.64 51.86 -6.43
N VAL A 15 -7.27 52.45 -5.29
CA VAL A 15 -6.47 51.77 -4.26
C VAL A 15 -7.24 50.58 -3.66
N PHE A 16 -8.52 50.74 -3.33
CA PHE A 16 -9.36 49.65 -2.83
C PHE A 16 -9.53 48.53 -3.86
N THR A 17 -9.77 48.85 -5.13
CA THR A 17 -9.87 47.86 -6.20
C THR A 17 -8.55 47.12 -6.41
N PHE A 18 -7.42 47.81 -6.33
CA PHE A 18 -6.10 47.18 -6.42
C PHE A 18 -5.88 46.20 -5.25
N VAL A 19 -6.12 46.64 -4.01
CA VAL A 19 -5.98 45.79 -2.81
C VAL A 19 -6.91 44.58 -2.86
N THR A 20 -8.18 44.78 -3.22
CA THR A 20 -9.15 43.67 -3.33
C THR A 20 -8.79 42.71 -4.46
N THR A 21 -8.27 43.19 -5.58
CA THR A 21 -7.78 42.34 -6.69
C THR A 21 -6.60 41.48 -6.23
N VAL A 22 -5.61 42.08 -5.57
CA VAL A 22 -4.46 41.33 -5.02
C VAL A 22 -4.92 40.31 -3.98
N ALA A 23 -5.82 40.68 -3.07
CA ALA A 23 -6.38 39.76 -2.09
C ALA A 23 -7.11 38.58 -2.75
N ASN A 24 -7.91 38.83 -3.79
CA ASN A 24 -8.61 37.78 -4.53
C ASN A 24 -7.65 36.83 -5.26
N ILE A 25 -6.57 37.36 -5.84
CA ILE A 25 -5.52 36.52 -6.47
C ILE A 25 -4.83 35.65 -5.42
N LEU A 26 -4.47 36.21 -4.27
CA LEU A 26 -3.85 35.46 -3.18
C LEU A 26 -4.79 34.38 -2.63
N LEU A 27 -6.07 34.71 -2.46
CA LEU A 27 -7.11 33.75 -2.07
C LEU A 27 -7.20 32.62 -3.10
N TRP A 28 -7.27 32.93 -4.38
CA TRP A 28 -7.30 31.92 -5.44
C TRP A 28 -6.09 30.98 -5.40
N ILE A 29 -4.89 31.52 -5.25
CA ILE A 29 -3.65 30.72 -5.13
C ILE A 29 -3.71 29.83 -3.89
N SER A 30 -4.14 30.38 -2.75
CA SER A 30 -4.29 29.62 -1.51
C SER A 30 -5.30 28.50 -1.67
N THR A 31 -6.49 28.78 -2.20
CA THR A 31 -7.53 27.79 -2.45
C THR A 31 -7.04 26.68 -3.37
N ARG A 32 -6.33 27.02 -4.46
CA ARG A 32 -5.78 26.01 -5.37
C ARG A 32 -4.79 25.09 -4.66
N ARG A 33 -3.90 25.63 -3.82
CA ARG A 33 -2.96 24.84 -3.02
C ARG A 33 -3.68 23.94 -2.03
N THR A 34 -4.68 24.47 -1.31
CA THR A 34 -5.49 23.70 -0.36
C THR A 34 -6.22 22.55 -1.05
N VAL A 35 -6.82 22.78 -2.22
CA VAL A 35 -7.50 21.72 -2.99
C VAL A 35 -6.52 20.62 -3.39
N THR A 36 -5.32 20.96 -3.86
CA THR A 36 -4.30 19.95 -4.18
C THR A 36 -3.93 19.10 -2.96
N ILE A 37 -3.68 19.74 -1.80
CA ILE A 37 -3.34 19.03 -0.57
C ILE A 37 -4.48 18.10 -0.13
N LEU A 38 -5.73 18.57 -0.18
CA LEU A 38 -6.90 17.75 0.16
C LEU A 38 -7.06 16.56 -0.77
N LEU A 39 -6.84 16.74 -2.07
CA LEU A 39 -6.89 15.64 -3.04
C LEU A 39 -5.81 14.58 -2.75
N ASP A 40 -4.60 15.00 -2.42
CA ASP A 40 -3.51 14.08 -2.05
C ASP A 40 -3.83 13.34 -0.75
N GLN A 41 -4.39 14.03 0.25
CA GLN A 41 -4.85 13.41 1.50
C GLN A 41 -5.95 12.38 1.27
N VAL A 42 -6.96 12.69 0.44
CA VAL A 42 -8.04 11.75 0.10
C VAL A 42 -7.49 10.53 -0.63
N ARG A 43 -6.56 10.72 -1.58
CA ARG A 43 -5.90 9.61 -2.28
C ARG A 43 -5.15 8.69 -1.31
N HIS A 44 -4.37 9.27 -0.40
CA HIS A 44 -3.68 8.51 0.64
C HIS A 44 -4.66 7.78 1.57
N GLN A 45 -5.76 8.41 1.98
CA GLN A 45 -6.77 7.76 2.82
C GLN A 45 -7.45 6.58 2.12
N ILE A 46 -7.76 6.70 0.83
CA ILE A 46 -8.32 5.60 0.04
C ILE A 46 -7.30 4.46 -0.07
N ALA A 47 -6.05 4.77 -0.40
CA ALA A 47 -4.97 3.81 -0.48
C ALA A 47 -4.74 3.07 0.85
N SER A 48 -4.70 3.81 1.97
CA SER A 48 -4.54 3.24 3.30
C SER A 48 -5.74 2.40 3.70
N GLY A 49 -6.97 2.83 3.40
CA GLY A 49 -8.18 2.07 3.69
C GLY A 49 -8.24 0.74 2.93
N TYR A 50 -7.85 0.75 1.66
CA TYR A 50 -7.76 -0.47 0.85
C TYR A 50 -6.69 -1.42 1.39
N SER A 51 -5.51 -0.89 1.74
CA SER A 51 -4.45 -1.66 2.40
C SER A 51 -4.93 -2.26 3.73
N GLN A 52 -5.64 -1.50 4.56
CA GLN A 52 -6.16 -2.00 5.83
C GLN A 52 -7.21 -3.10 5.66
N ALA A 53 -8.10 -2.99 4.67
CA ALA A 53 -9.08 -4.04 4.36
C ALA A 53 -8.39 -5.34 3.92
N GLN A 54 -7.37 -5.24 3.06
CA GLN A 54 -6.56 -6.39 2.65
C GLN A 54 -5.80 -7.00 3.84
N HIS A 55 -5.22 -6.15 4.69
CA HIS A 55 -4.54 -6.57 5.91
C HIS A 55 -5.49 -7.33 6.84
N SER A 56 -6.73 -6.85 7.02
CA SER A 56 -7.74 -7.50 7.85
C SER A 56 -8.15 -8.88 7.31
N VAL A 57 -8.33 -9.02 6.00
CA VAL A 57 -8.62 -10.33 5.39
C VAL A 57 -7.47 -11.30 5.58
N ILE A 58 -6.23 -10.83 5.41
CA ILE A 58 -5.03 -11.66 5.58
C ILE A 58 -4.81 -12.01 7.06
N ASP A 59 -5.05 -11.09 7.99
CA ASP A 59 -4.98 -11.34 9.43
C ASP A 59 -6.03 -12.35 9.86
N ALA A 60 -7.28 -12.25 9.36
CA ALA A 60 -8.31 -13.24 9.65
C ALA A 60 -7.93 -14.64 9.16
N HIS A 61 -7.36 -14.75 7.94
CA HIS A 61 -6.84 -16.01 7.41
C HIS A 61 -5.66 -16.52 8.25
N ARG A 62 -4.74 -15.62 8.61
CA ARG A 62 -3.59 -15.92 9.46
C ARG A 62 -4.04 -16.48 10.80
N ASP A 63 -4.96 -15.80 11.48
CA ASP A 63 -5.41 -16.17 12.82
C ASP A 63 -6.16 -17.50 12.80
N LEU A 64 -6.95 -17.77 11.75
CA LEU A 64 -7.59 -19.07 11.55
C LEU A 64 -6.56 -20.20 11.37
N PHE A 65 -5.63 -20.05 10.42
CA PHE A 65 -4.67 -21.12 10.13
C PHE A 65 -3.64 -21.30 11.23
N PHE A 66 -3.16 -20.23 11.87
CA PHE A 66 -2.30 -20.35 13.05
C PHE A 66 -3.07 -20.87 14.26
N GLY A 67 -4.36 -20.57 14.41
CA GLY A 67 -5.21 -21.19 15.40
C GLY A 67 -5.24 -22.72 15.27
N ILE A 68 -5.28 -23.23 14.04
CA ILE A 68 -5.17 -24.67 13.76
C ILE A 68 -3.73 -25.16 14.02
N LEU A 69 -2.71 -24.48 13.48
CA LEU A 69 -1.31 -24.91 13.61
C LEU A 69 -0.83 -24.99 15.07
N ASN A 70 -1.28 -24.05 15.91
CA ASN A 70 -0.89 -23.92 17.32
C ASN A 70 -1.71 -24.83 18.25
N ASN A 71 -2.72 -25.54 17.74
CA ASN A 71 -3.50 -26.51 18.51
C ASN A 71 -3.21 -27.93 18.01
N PRO A 72 -2.34 -28.70 18.70
CA PRO A 72 -1.93 -30.02 18.24
C PRO A 72 -3.09 -30.97 17.97
N THR A 73 -4.11 -30.98 18.84
CA THR A 73 -5.29 -31.84 18.70
C THR A 73 -6.11 -31.48 17.47
N LEU A 74 -6.36 -30.19 17.25
CA LEU A 74 -7.12 -29.73 16.09
C LEU A 74 -6.35 -29.97 14.79
N ARG A 75 -5.04 -29.76 14.82
CA ARG A 75 -4.14 -29.99 13.70
C ARG A 75 -4.08 -31.46 13.28
N GLU A 76 -3.94 -32.37 14.24
CA GLU A 76 -3.97 -33.82 14.00
C GLU A 76 -5.33 -34.27 13.47
N ALA A 77 -6.42 -33.83 14.10
CA ALA A 77 -7.77 -34.14 13.64
C ALA A 77 -8.03 -33.62 12.21
N PHE A 78 -7.60 -32.40 11.90
CA PHE A 78 -7.77 -31.79 10.59
C PHE A 78 -6.97 -32.53 9.51
N THR A 79 -5.70 -32.84 9.77
CA THR A 79 -4.84 -33.54 8.80
C THR A 79 -5.29 -34.98 8.59
N GLN A 80 -5.67 -35.70 9.65
CA GLN A 80 -6.23 -37.05 9.55
C GLN A 80 -7.56 -37.08 8.76
N ALA A 81 -8.48 -36.16 9.06
CA ALA A 81 -9.78 -36.10 8.39
C ALA A 81 -9.66 -35.84 6.87
N ASN A 82 -8.58 -35.17 6.44
CA ASN A 82 -8.32 -34.83 5.05
C ASN A 82 -7.27 -35.72 4.37
N GLY A 83 -6.74 -36.75 5.07
CA GLY A 83 -5.69 -37.63 4.54
C GLY A 83 -4.40 -36.89 4.17
N LEU A 84 -4.08 -35.81 4.88
CA LEU A 84 -2.91 -34.97 4.61
C LEU A 84 -1.71 -35.42 5.43
N ASP A 85 -0.51 -35.36 4.85
CA ASP A 85 0.71 -35.43 5.64
C ASP A 85 0.82 -34.16 6.49
N LEU A 86 1.03 -34.35 7.79
CA LEU A 86 1.04 -33.27 8.77
C LEU A 86 2.17 -32.27 8.48
N LYS A 87 3.39 -32.76 8.26
CA LYS A 87 4.56 -31.90 8.08
C LYS A 87 4.49 -31.13 6.78
N ASP A 88 4.08 -31.79 5.70
CA ASP A 88 3.92 -31.16 4.40
C ASP A 88 2.81 -30.09 4.45
N TRP A 89 1.71 -30.36 5.14
CA TRP A 89 0.64 -29.40 5.31
C TRP A 89 1.07 -28.18 6.13
N GLU A 90 1.77 -28.37 7.25
CA GLU A 90 2.33 -27.28 8.06
C GLU A 90 3.26 -26.39 7.22
N LEU A 91 4.19 -27.01 6.52
CA LEU A 91 5.14 -26.32 5.66
C LEU A 91 4.45 -25.55 4.54
N GLN A 92 3.39 -26.13 3.95
CA GLN A 92 2.58 -25.45 2.94
C GLN A 92 1.88 -24.22 3.52
N LYS A 93 1.32 -24.30 4.72
CA LYS A 93 0.60 -23.18 5.34
C LYS A 93 1.53 -22.05 5.76
N VAL A 94 2.70 -22.37 6.30
CA VAL A 94 3.75 -21.38 6.56
C VAL A 94 4.22 -20.74 5.26
N SER A 95 4.33 -21.52 4.19
CA SER A 95 4.75 -21.01 2.88
C SER A 95 3.73 -20.04 2.28
N GLU A 96 2.45 -20.39 2.35
CA GLU A 96 1.33 -19.55 1.92
C GLU A 96 1.31 -18.22 2.69
N PHE A 97 1.52 -18.28 4.00
CA PHE A 97 1.58 -17.08 4.84
C PHE A 97 2.72 -16.14 4.41
N LEU A 98 3.92 -16.67 4.21
CA LEU A 98 5.10 -15.87 3.85
C LEU A 98 4.93 -15.21 2.48
N VAL A 99 4.38 -15.92 1.47
CA VAL A 99 4.07 -15.32 0.16
C VAL A 99 3.04 -14.20 0.30
N ASN A 100 2.01 -14.39 1.12
CA ASN A 100 0.99 -13.36 1.37
C ASN A 100 1.55 -12.12 2.06
N GLN A 101 2.51 -12.26 2.98
CA GLN A 101 3.20 -11.11 3.58
C GLN A 101 4.01 -10.33 2.53
N VAL A 102 4.66 -11.05 1.61
CA VAL A 102 5.38 -10.40 0.51
C VAL A 102 4.42 -9.65 -0.43
N LEU A 103 3.24 -10.21 -0.68
CA LEU A 103 2.17 -9.55 -1.43
C LEU A 103 1.70 -8.25 -0.76
N ILE A 104 1.48 -8.25 0.55
CA ILE A 104 1.08 -7.04 1.29
C ILE A 104 2.12 -5.93 1.13
N GLY A 105 3.41 -6.23 1.33
CA GLY A 105 4.46 -5.23 1.17
C GLY A 105 4.56 -4.67 -0.25
N PHE A 106 4.38 -5.52 -1.27
CA PHE A 106 4.28 -5.08 -2.67
C PHE A 106 3.10 -4.15 -2.91
N LEU A 107 1.91 -4.48 -2.38
CA LEU A 107 0.72 -3.65 -2.53
C LEU A 107 0.86 -2.31 -1.80
N ASN A 108 1.47 -2.30 -0.61
CA ASN A 108 1.77 -1.07 0.12
C ASN A 108 2.70 -0.15 -0.68
N PHE A 109 3.68 -0.71 -1.38
CA PHE A 109 4.52 0.09 -2.28
C PHE A 109 3.75 0.62 -3.49
N LYS A 110 2.99 -0.25 -4.18
CA LYS A 110 2.16 0.14 -5.34
C LYS A 110 1.15 1.23 -5.00
N ASN A 111 0.61 1.20 -3.78
CA ASN A 111 -0.34 2.18 -3.28
C ASN A 111 0.31 3.47 -2.73
N GLY A 112 1.64 3.58 -2.79
CA GLY A 112 2.38 4.76 -2.33
C GLY A 112 2.40 4.94 -0.81
N ILE A 113 2.13 3.86 -0.05
CA ILE A 113 2.13 3.88 1.43
C ILE A 113 3.57 3.83 1.95
N ILE A 114 4.44 3.05 1.31
CA ILE A 114 5.86 2.98 1.63
C ILE A 114 6.71 3.58 0.51
N SER A 115 7.81 4.23 0.88
CA SER A 115 8.75 4.83 -0.08
C SER A 115 9.57 3.76 -0.79
N GLY A 116 10.17 4.13 -1.94
CA GLY A 116 11.06 3.24 -2.70
C GLY A 116 12.23 2.71 -1.87
N VAL A 117 12.84 3.54 -1.02
CA VAL A 117 13.96 3.12 -0.15
C VAL A 117 13.54 2.02 0.83
N HIS A 118 12.35 2.12 1.43
CA HIS A 118 11.83 1.07 2.30
C HIS A 118 11.47 -0.19 1.51
N PHE A 119 10.94 -0.02 0.31
CA PHE A 119 10.61 -1.14 -0.57
C PHE A 119 11.85 -1.89 -1.07
N ASP A 120 12.98 -1.21 -1.29
CA ASP A 120 14.26 -1.85 -1.63
C ASP A 120 14.77 -2.75 -0.50
N GLY A 121 14.69 -2.27 0.75
CA GLY A 121 14.99 -3.08 1.94
C GLY A 121 14.09 -4.30 2.05
N PHE A 122 12.78 -4.10 1.95
CA PHE A 122 11.79 -5.16 1.92
C PHE A 122 12.04 -6.18 0.79
N THR A 123 12.44 -5.72 -0.40
CA THR A 123 12.74 -6.59 -1.54
C THR A 123 13.92 -7.52 -1.25
N ARG A 124 14.92 -7.07 -0.48
CA ARG A 124 16.04 -7.92 -0.05
C ARG A 124 15.57 -8.99 0.92
N ASP A 125 14.80 -8.64 1.95
CA ASP A 125 14.26 -9.61 2.89
C ASP A 125 13.33 -10.63 2.20
N ALA A 126 12.53 -10.15 1.24
CA ALA A 126 11.67 -10.99 0.43
C ALA A 126 12.47 -11.96 -0.47
N ARG A 127 13.66 -11.61 -0.94
CA ARG A 127 14.54 -12.55 -1.67
C ARG A 127 14.95 -13.71 -0.78
N ASP A 128 15.33 -13.43 0.47
CA ASP A 128 15.72 -14.48 1.42
C ASP A 128 14.56 -15.44 1.70
N VAL A 129 13.34 -14.91 1.85
CA VAL A 129 12.12 -15.72 1.95
C VAL A 129 11.93 -16.60 0.71
N PHE A 130 12.06 -16.02 -0.49
CA PHE A 130 11.92 -16.76 -1.75
C PHE A 130 13.13 -17.64 -2.09
N ALA A 131 14.20 -17.61 -1.30
CA ALA A 131 15.31 -18.56 -1.41
C ALA A 131 14.94 -19.94 -0.83
N TYR A 132 13.96 -20.02 0.09
CA TYR A 132 13.55 -21.29 0.68
C TYR A 132 12.90 -22.22 -0.36
N PRO A 133 13.32 -23.50 -0.45
CA PRO A 133 12.76 -24.46 -1.42
C PRO A 133 11.25 -24.66 -1.29
N SER A 134 10.73 -24.65 -0.07
CA SER A 134 9.29 -24.75 0.22
C SER A 134 8.51 -23.59 -0.39
N ILE A 135 9.01 -22.36 -0.25
CA ILE A 135 8.43 -21.15 -0.83
C ILE A 135 8.48 -21.20 -2.35
N ARG A 136 9.63 -21.55 -2.94
CA ARG A 136 9.75 -21.68 -4.41
C ARG A 136 8.78 -22.73 -4.96
N SER A 137 8.67 -23.87 -4.29
CA SER A 137 7.74 -24.95 -4.68
C SER A 137 6.28 -24.50 -4.58
N HIS A 138 5.92 -23.84 -3.48
CA HIS A 138 4.59 -23.30 -3.28
C HIS A 138 4.24 -22.22 -4.33
N TRP A 139 5.15 -21.28 -4.57
CA TRP A 139 5.03 -20.24 -5.60
C TRP A 139 4.72 -20.82 -6.98
N LYS A 140 5.47 -21.85 -7.41
CA LYS A 140 5.24 -22.53 -8.71
C LYS A 140 3.80 -23.02 -8.87
N LYS A 141 3.17 -23.47 -7.79
CA LYS A 141 1.78 -23.98 -7.78
C LYS A 141 0.74 -22.86 -7.78
N MET A 142 1.02 -21.74 -7.11
CA MET A 142 0.03 -20.67 -6.86
C MET A 142 0.19 -19.44 -7.77
N ARG A 143 1.30 -19.28 -8.49
CA ARG A 143 1.60 -18.05 -9.26
C ARG A 143 0.51 -17.62 -10.26
N SER A 144 -0.36 -18.54 -10.70
CA SER A 144 -1.46 -18.25 -11.61
C SER A 144 -2.64 -17.54 -10.96
N VAL A 145 -2.78 -17.59 -9.63
CA VAL A 145 -3.88 -16.93 -8.91
C VAL A 145 -3.54 -15.49 -8.51
N HIS A 146 -2.27 -15.10 -8.60
CA HIS A 146 -1.82 -13.75 -8.30
C HIS A 146 -1.92 -12.82 -9.51
N SER A 147 -1.97 -11.51 -9.25
CA SER A 147 -1.94 -10.50 -10.30
C SER A 147 -0.64 -10.58 -11.12
N GLU A 148 -0.74 -10.20 -12.39
CA GLU A 148 0.40 -10.18 -13.31
C GLU A 148 1.55 -9.32 -12.78
N ASP A 149 1.23 -8.15 -12.24
CA ASP A 149 2.18 -7.23 -11.61
C ASP A 149 2.98 -7.89 -10.48
N PHE A 150 2.30 -8.58 -9.57
CA PHE A 150 2.97 -9.25 -8.46
C PHE A 150 3.80 -10.44 -8.95
N ARG A 151 3.26 -11.22 -9.90
CA ARG A 151 4.00 -12.33 -10.50
C ARG A 151 5.29 -11.85 -11.16
N HIS A 152 5.23 -10.76 -11.93
CA HIS A 152 6.41 -10.17 -12.56
C HIS A 152 7.42 -9.71 -11.53
N PHE A 153 6.98 -9.06 -10.45
CA PHE A 153 7.87 -8.68 -9.34
C PHE A 153 8.58 -9.89 -8.72
N VAL A 154 7.86 -10.95 -8.39
CA VAL A 154 8.46 -12.16 -7.83
C VAL A 154 9.46 -12.80 -8.80
N GLU A 155 9.06 -13.01 -10.05
CA GLU A 155 9.88 -13.71 -11.04
C GLU A 155 11.12 -12.91 -11.47
N THR A 156 11.06 -11.58 -11.49
CA THR A 156 12.17 -10.73 -11.96
C THR A 156 12.99 -10.08 -10.86
N LYS A 157 12.46 -9.94 -9.65
CA LYS A 157 13.15 -9.28 -8.53
C LYS A 157 13.48 -10.21 -7.39
N LEU A 158 12.66 -11.21 -7.10
CA LEU A 158 12.84 -12.08 -5.92
C LEU A 158 13.48 -13.42 -6.26
N LEU A 159 13.10 -14.01 -7.40
CA LEU A 159 13.65 -15.27 -7.90
C LEU A 159 14.81 -15.07 -8.88
N PHE A 160 15.21 -13.82 -9.13
CA PHE A 160 16.35 -13.52 -9.97
C PHE A 160 17.63 -14.02 -9.31
N GLU A 161 18.24 -15.04 -9.90
CA GLU A 161 19.59 -15.48 -9.56
C GLU A 161 20.54 -14.47 -10.21
N GLU A 162 21.29 -13.71 -9.40
CA GLU A 162 22.40 -12.91 -9.93
C GLU A 162 23.37 -13.88 -10.63
N PRO A 163 23.82 -13.55 -11.86
CA PRO A 163 24.74 -14.40 -12.62
C PRO A 163 26.11 -14.56 -11.95
#